data_AF-A0A2E4W4F3-F1
#
_entry.id   AF-A0A2E4W4F3-F1
#
_cell.length_a   1.000
_cell.length_b   1.000
_cell.length_c   1.000
_cell.angle_alpha   90.00
_cell.angle_beta   90.00
_cell.angle_gamma   90.00
#
_symmetry.space_group_name_H-M   'P 1'
#
loop_
_entity.id
_entity.type
_entity.pdbx_description
1 polymer ?
#
loop_
_entity_poly.entity_id
_entity_poly.type
_entity_poly.pdbx_seq_one_letter_code
_entity_poly.pdbx_strand_id
1 'polypeptide(L)'
;MPTQEELTLLSQQTDKHINYQEEWSSKKELDPYAKSLPGKFCPAPFSSLYIQTNGNYRVCCVYQGITKGTMEVGNIKNNSLKEMWNFDSICKLRQELVNGKNSRGCIKCWKTEDAGGFSHRKHLIGKLGPFIPKMLEEYDHTTGKMKTFRIRWLDILWSNICNFACSTCGPRFSNTWGKFAKKFLTEPVLDYDVGSGMGMHLEKTQTIENDYVISSMHQDSNIINEVLNVMPDLHEIHFNGGEPLMQSENYRIMQELIDKKYHKLRLWFHTNGTILNYKGQKVLDIWAKMPPECIKITNSCDGMGAKGEYIRYGWKESKWLRFATEVNKRGYGYSICYTVSLFNADHWPDFINWVYNKEILKHQDAFSTNFVLNNQINGQILDTETKKEISDKLETFKNSLLEKELSNKERFALVSATSSIQKFVNTDYNYPEISLRKARIYFYDYITRLDKMRGTNFLETFPNLHRFYYICKEIHDTEMGSH
;
A
#
# COMPACT_ATOMS: atom_id res chain seq x y z
N MET A 1 -31.08 13.52 -7.44
CA MET A 1 -30.64 12.44 -8.35
C MET A 1 -30.42 13.09 -9.71
N PRO A 2 -29.32 12.83 -10.42
CA PRO A 2 -29.15 13.36 -11.76
C PRO A 2 -30.26 12.84 -12.68
N THR A 3 -30.68 13.65 -13.64
CA THR A 3 -31.79 13.33 -14.54
C THR A 3 -31.40 12.26 -15.55
N GLN A 4 -32.37 11.56 -16.12
CA GLN A 4 -32.14 10.56 -17.17
C GLN A 4 -31.46 11.19 -18.41
N GLU A 5 -31.73 12.47 -18.67
CA GLU A 5 -31.10 13.28 -19.72
C GLU A 5 -29.62 13.55 -19.42
N GLU A 6 -29.29 13.89 -18.17
CA GLU A 6 -27.90 14.03 -17.73
C GLU A 6 -27.16 12.70 -17.85
N LEU A 7 -27.75 11.57 -17.45
CA LEU A 7 -27.14 10.24 -17.59
C LEU A 7 -26.93 9.83 -19.06
N THR A 8 -27.81 10.28 -19.97
CA THR A 8 -27.74 9.98 -21.41
C THR A 8 -26.67 10.81 -22.11
N LEU A 9 -26.48 12.08 -21.72
CA LEU A 9 -25.42 12.93 -22.26
C LEU A 9 -24.01 12.40 -21.90
N LEU A 10 -23.89 11.79 -20.71
CA LEU A 10 -22.64 11.25 -20.19
C LEU A 10 -22.26 9.91 -20.86
N SER A 11 -23.23 9.08 -21.24
CA SER A 11 -22.94 7.82 -21.97
C SER A 11 -22.43 8.06 -23.39
N GLN A 12 -22.95 9.09 -24.07
CA GLN A 12 -22.53 9.47 -25.43
C GLN A 12 -21.09 10.01 -25.50
N GLN A 13 -20.54 10.51 -24.38
CA GLN A 13 -19.14 10.94 -24.30
C GLN A 13 -18.17 9.78 -24.07
N THR A 14 -18.63 8.68 -23.46
CA THR A 14 -17.80 7.51 -23.11
C THR A 14 -17.57 6.52 -24.27
N ASP A 15 -18.41 6.54 -25.31
CA ASP A 15 -18.32 5.60 -26.44
C ASP A 15 -17.27 5.99 -27.51
N LYS A 16 -16.66 7.18 -27.40
CA LYS A 16 -15.52 7.54 -28.24
C LYS A 16 -14.23 7.07 -27.58
N HIS A 17 -13.60 6.06 -28.16
CA HIS A 17 -12.23 5.63 -27.84
C HIS A 17 -11.28 6.83 -27.81
N ILE A 18 -10.86 7.27 -26.61
CA ILE A 18 -9.90 8.36 -26.46
C ILE A 18 -8.77 7.96 -25.51
N ASN A 19 -7.56 8.23 -25.99
CA ASN A 19 -6.26 8.06 -25.35
C ASN A 19 -6.07 9.17 -24.30
N TYR A 20 -6.43 8.91 -23.04
CA TYR A 20 -6.54 9.94 -21.99
C TYR A 20 -5.23 10.29 -21.25
N GLN A 21 -4.05 9.88 -21.75
CA GLN A 21 -2.78 10.24 -21.09
C GLN A 21 -2.36 11.70 -21.33
N GLU A 22 -2.78 12.37 -22.39
CA GLU A 22 -2.25 13.70 -22.74
C GLU A 22 -2.90 14.88 -22.00
N GLU A 23 -4.09 14.76 -21.43
CA GLU A 23 -4.77 15.90 -20.78
C GLU A 23 -4.61 15.98 -19.25
N TRP A 24 -4.09 14.95 -18.60
CA TRP A 24 -4.02 14.92 -17.13
C TRP A 24 -2.88 15.76 -16.53
N SER A 25 -1.99 16.31 -17.35
CA SER A 25 -0.87 17.15 -16.90
C SER A 25 -1.17 18.65 -16.85
N SER A 26 -2.31 19.15 -17.34
CA SER A 26 -2.51 20.61 -17.46
C SER A 26 -3.87 21.18 -17.03
N LYS A 27 -4.86 20.40 -16.58
CA LYS A 27 -6.13 20.97 -16.08
C LYS A 27 -6.49 20.54 -14.66
N LYS A 28 -6.51 21.53 -13.78
CA LYS A 28 -6.89 21.49 -12.35
C LYS A 28 -8.40 21.46 -12.11
N GLU A 29 -9.22 21.29 -13.15
CA GLU A 29 -10.65 21.17 -12.95
C GLU A 29 -10.98 19.73 -12.57
N LEU A 30 -11.43 19.55 -11.32
CA LEU A 30 -12.18 18.37 -10.90
C LEU A 30 -13.21 18.08 -11.99
N ASP A 31 -13.09 16.89 -12.56
CA ASP A 31 -14.02 16.25 -13.48
C ASP A 31 -15.46 16.82 -13.32
N PRO A 32 -16.13 17.33 -14.37
CA PRO A 32 -17.49 17.87 -14.27
C PRO A 32 -18.49 16.91 -13.57
N TYR A 33 -18.18 15.61 -13.52
CA TYR A 33 -18.94 14.57 -12.85
C TYR A 33 -18.79 14.60 -11.31
N ALA A 34 -17.69 15.13 -10.76
CA ALA A 34 -17.48 15.24 -9.32
C ALA A 34 -18.50 16.19 -8.65
N LYS A 35 -19.10 17.12 -9.41
CA LYS A 35 -20.11 18.05 -8.93
C LYS A 35 -21.53 17.46 -8.91
N SER A 36 -21.82 16.44 -9.71
CA SER A 36 -23.15 15.81 -9.82
C SER A 36 -23.31 14.53 -8.98
N LEU A 37 -22.20 13.96 -8.51
CA LEU A 37 -22.24 12.80 -7.63
C LEU A 37 -22.69 13.17 -6.21
N PRO A 38 -23.48 12.31 -5.53
CA PRO A 38 -23.73 12.46 -4.10
C PRO A 38 -22.39 12.66 -3.36
N GLY A 39 -22.30 13.63 -2.45
CA GLY A 39 -21.01 14.06 -1.88
C GLY A 39 -20.17 12.95 -1.23
N LYS A 40 -20.80 11.83 -0.85
CA LYS A 40 -20.15 10.65 -0.24
C LYS A 40 -19.99 9.46 -1.19
N PHE A 41 -20.31 9.59 -2.47
CA PHE A 41 -20.20 8.51 -3.45
C PHE A 41 -18.77 7.94 -3.52
N CYS A 42 -18.66 6.62 -3.72
CA CYS A 42 -17.40 5.95 -4.03
C CYS A 42 -17.67 4.88 -5.11
N PRO A 43 -16.85 4.78 -6.17
CA PRO A 43 -17.00 3.74 -7.18
C PRO A 43 -16.51 2.36 -6.71
N ALA A 44 -15.78 2.27 -5.60
CA ALA A 44 -15.18 1.02 -5.13
C ALA A 44 -16.16 -0.16 -5.04
N PRO A 45 -17.31 -0.07 -4.32
CA PRO A 45 -18.22 -1.20 -4.22
C PRO A 45 -18.94 -1.53 -5.54
N PHE A 46 -18.82 -0.70 -6.57
CA PHE A 46 -19.45 -0.89 -7.88
C PHE A 46 -18.49 -1.48 -8.92
N SER A 47 -17.18 -1.51 -8.65
CA SER A 47 -16.19 -1.79 -9.71
C SER A 47 -14.81 -2.22 -9.23
N SER A 48 -14.58 -2.33 -7.92
CA SER A 48 -13.29 -2.72 -7.33
C SER A 48 -13.40 -3.96 -6.46
N LEU A 49 -12.36 -4.78 -6.49
CA LEU A 49 -12.14 -5.88 -5.55
C LEU A 49 -10.75 -5.76 -4.89
N TYR A 50 -10.70 -6.08 -3.60
CA TYR A 50 -9.47 -6.34 -2.86
C TYR A 50 -9.53 -7.74 -2.24
N ILE A 51 -8.64 -8.63 -2.66
CA ILE A 51 -8.58 -10.02 -2.20
C ILE A 51 -7.29 -10.24 -1.43
N GLN A 52 -7.42 -10.61 -0.16
CA GLN A 52 -6.29 -10.83 0.75
C GLN A 52 -5.65 -12.20 0.57
N THR A 53 -4.44 -12.36 1.10
CA THR A 53 -3.68 -13.63 1.05
C THR A 53 -4.53 -14.83 1.44
N ASN A 54 -5.38 -14.75 2.47
CA ASN A 54 -6.21 -15.84 2.96
C ASN A 54 -7.55 -16.04 2.20
N GLY A 55 -7.81 -15.29 1.14
CA GLY A 55 -9.03 -15.38 0.31
C GLY A 55 -10.11 -14.40 0.67
N ASN A 56 -9.95 -13.65 1.76
CA ASN A 56 -10.96 -12.71 2.22
C ASN A 56 -11.09 -11.52 1.28
N TYR A 57 -12.32 -11.21 0.93
CA TYR A 57 -12.70 -10.14 0.02
C TYR A 57 -13.12 -8.88 0.79
N ARG A 58 -12.66 -7.72 0.30
CA ARG A 58 -13.13 -6.37 0.67
C ARG A 58 -13.33 -5.52 -0.58
N VAL A 59 -14.24 -4.55 -0.51
CA VAL A 59 -14.52 -3.60 -1.61
C VAL A 59 -13.35 -2.66 -1.95
N CYS A 60 -12.43 -2.43 -1.00
CA CYS A 60 -11.16 -1.74 -1.23
C CYS A 60 -10.17 -2.05 -0.09
N CYS A 61 -8.88 -1.74 -0.30
CA CYS A 61 -7.81 -2.07 0.65
C CYS A 61 -7.91 -1.32 1.99
N VAL A 62 -8.58 -0.16 2.03
CA VAL A 62 -8.77 0.64 3.27
C VAL A 62 -10.12 0.41 3.96
N TYR A 63 -10.96 -0.47 3.41
CA TYR A 63 -12.26 -0.80 4.00
C TYR A 63 -12.10 -1.52 5.34
N GLN A 64 -12.88 -1.09 6.34
CA GLN A 64 -12.81 -1.58 7.73
C GLN A 64 -14.04 -2.39 8.18
N GLY A 65 -14.96 -2.74 7.29
CA GLY A 65 -16.17 -3.49 7.64
C GLY A 65 -17.29 -2.64 8.24
N ILE A 66 -18.53 -3.15 8.16
CA ILE A 66 -19.71 -2.46 8.71
C ILE A 66 -19.84 -2.71 10.22
N THR A 67 -19.43 -3.88 10.74
CA THR A 67 -19.38 -4.14 12.19
C THR A 67 -17.95 -4.33 12.68
N LYS A 68 -17.70 -4.01 13.96
CA LYS A 68 -16.39 -4.23 14.59
C LYS A 68 -16.11 -5.74 14.56
N GLY A 69 -15.10 -6.17 13.81
CA GLY A 69 -14.75 -7.60 13.65
C GLY A 69 -15.25 -8.27 12.37
N THR A 70 -16.09 -7.63 11.54
CA THR A 70 -16.49 -8.15 10.20
C THR A 70 -15.92 -7.29 9.09
N MET A 71 -14.59 -7.27 8.99
CA MET A 71 -13.89 -6.53 7.92
C MET A 71 -14.10 -7.14 6.52
N GLU A 72 -14.68 -8.33 6.47
CA GLU A 72 -14.63 -9.24 5.33
C GLU A 72 -16.05 -9.51 4.85
N VAL A 73 -16.21 -9.41 3.54
CA VAL A 73 -17.50 -9.51 2.88
C VAL A 73 -17.80 -10.97 2.55
N GLY A 74 -16.78 -11.71 2.11
CA GLY A 74 -16.82 -13.12 1.76
C GLY A 74 -15.40 -13.67 1.59
N ASN A 75 -15.28 -14.94 1.19
CA ASN A 75 -14.00 -15.58 0.90
C ASN A 75 -14.04 -16.30 -0.45
N ILE A 76 -13.09 -16.01 -1.34
CA ILE A 76 -13.04 -16.59 -2.70
C ILE A 76 -12.86 -18.12 -2.72
N LYS A 77 -12.38 -18.72 -1.64
CA LYS A 77 -12.30 -20.19 -1.50
C LYS A 77 -13.67 -20.84 -1.35
N ASN A 78 -14.67 -20.09 -0.89
CA ASN A 78 -16.00 -20.59 -0.57
C ASN A 78 -17.09 -20.02 -1.48
N ASN A 79 -16.80 -18.92 -2.20
CA ASN A 79 -17.75 -18.19 -3.02
C ASN A 79 -17.08 -17.71 -4.32
N SER A 80 -17.83 -17.70 -5.43
CA SER A 80 -17.39 -17.05 -6.66
C SER A 80 -17.33 -15.52 -6.49
N LEU A 81 -16.56 -14.85 -7.33
CA LEU A 81 -16.49 -13.38 -7.33
C LEU A 81 -17.86 -12.77 -7.62
N LYS A 82 -18.64 -13.40 -8.51
CA LYS A 82 -19.98 -12.97 -8.91
C LYS A 82 -20.99 -13.02 -7.75
N GLU A 83 -20.93 -14.05 -6.91
CA GLU A 83 -21.80 -14.18 -5.74
C GLU A 83 -21.47 -13.10 -4.71
N MET A 84 -20.19 -12.98 -4.34
CA MET A 84 -19.74 -11.99 -3.34
C MET A 84 -20.03 -10.55 -3.76
N TRP A 85 -20.08 -10.29 -5.07
CA TRP A 85 -20.36 -8.97 -5.63
C TRP A 85 -21.70 -8.38 -5.19
N ASN A 86 -22.70 -9.21 -4.92
CA ASN A 86 -24.07 -8.78 -4.60
C ASN A 86 -24.54 -9.29 -3.22
N PHE A 87 -23.61 -9.56 -2.30
CA PHE A 87 -23.95 -9.81 -0.91
C PHE A 87 -24.65 -8.61 -0.27
N ASP A 88 -25.51 -8.87 0.71
CA ASP A 88 -26.35 -7.86 1.36
C ASP A 88 -25.52 -6.72 1.99
N SER A 89 -24.36 -7.06 2.55
CA SER A 89 -23.42 -6.07 3.11
C SER A 89 -22.89 -5.10 2.06
N ILE A 90 -22.67 -5.55 0.82
CA ILE A 90 -22.24 -4.71 -0.30
C ILE A 90 -23.41 -3.90 -0.84
N CYS A 91 -24.58 -4.51 -0.99
CA CYS A 91 -25.78 -3.82 -1.45
C CYS A 91 -26.14 -2.65 -0.50
N LYS A 92 -26.07 -2.89 0.81
CA LYS A 92 -26.24 -1.85 1.83
C LYS A 92 -25.20 -0.75 1.71
N LEU A 93 -23.92 -1.10 1.51
CA LEU A 93 -22.86 -0.10 1.31
C LEU A 93 -23.12 0.77 0.08
N ARG A 94 -23.51 0.18 -1.06
CA ARG A 94 -23.85 0.93 -2.28
C ARG A 94 -25.00 1.90 -2.03
N GLN A 95 -26.06 1.44 -1.37
CA GLN A 95 -27.21 2.27 -1.01
C GLN A 95 -26.83 3.43 -0.08
N GLU A 96 -25.99 3.20 0.93
CA GLU A 96 -25.51 4.27 1.82
C GLU A 96 -24.77 5.35 1.02
N LEU A 97 -23.82 4.96 0.15
CA LEU A 97 -22.98 5.91 -0.59
C LEU A 97 -23.73 6.66 -1.69
N VAL A 98 -24.65 6.00 -2.40
CA VAL A 98 -25.52 6.64 -3.41
C VAL A 98 -26.48 7.63 -2.77
N ASN A 99 -26.94 7.35 -1.55
CA ASN A 99 -27.81 8.28 -0.80
C ASN A 99 -27.02 9.34 0.00
N GLY A 100 -25.71 9.48 -0.25
CA GLY A 100 -24.88 10.49 0.40
C GLY A 100 -24.60 10.25 1.88
N LYS A 101 -24.79 9.02 2.38
CA LYS A 101 -24.53 8.63 3.78
C LYS A 101 -23.10 8.14 3.97
N ASN A 102 -22.49 8.50 5.10
CA ASN A 102 -21.20 7.96 5.51
C ASN A 102 -21.36 6.51 5.96
N SER A 103 -20.77 5.56 5.23
CA SER A 103 -20.69 4.17 5.71
C SER A 103 -19.57 4.01 6.74
N ARG A 104 -19.83 3.26 7.82
CA ARG A 104 -18.84 2.97 8.87
C ARG A 104 -17.57 2.30 8.33
N GLY A 105 -17.71 1.39 7.35
CA GLY A 105 -16.57 0.70 6.76
C GLY A 105 -15.61 1.61 6.01
N CYS A 106 -16.01 2.84 5.68
CA CYS A 106 -15.22 3.83 4.96
C CYS A 106 -14.59 4.90 5.87
N ILE A 107 -14.60 4.70 7.21
CA ILE A 107 -14.15 5.69 8.20
C ILE A 107 -12.72 6.21 7.97
N LYS A 108 -11.81 5.38 7.43
CA LYS A 108 -10.46 5.82 7.07
C LYS A 108 -10.48 6.94 6.03
N CYS A 109 -11.31 6.81 4.99
CA CYS A 109 -11.47 7.85 3.98
C CYS A 109 -12.10 9.10 4.56
N TRP A 110 -13.16 8.96 5.38
CA TRP A 110 -13.83 10.09 6.01
C TRP A 110 -12.89 10.91 6.89
N LYS A 111 -12.18 10.25 7.82
CA LYS A 111 -11.18 10.91 8.68
C LYS A 111 -10.08 11.61 7.86
N THR A 112 -9.63 10.98 6.77
CA THR A 112 -8.62 11.57 5.89
C THR A 112 -9.16 12.84 5.23
N GLU A 113 -10.38 12.80 4.71
CA GLU A 113 -10.99 13.93 3.99
C GLU A 113 -11.43 15.07 4.91
N ASP A 114 -11.98 14.76 6.09
CA ASP A 114 -12.37 15.75 7.10
C ASP A 114 -11.14 16.52 7.61
N ALA A 115 -9.96 15.87 7.59
CA ALA A 115 -8.66 16.50 7.87
C ALA A 115 -8.07 17.25 6.65
N GLY A 116 -8.82 17.43 5.56
CA GLY A 116 -8.38 18.10 4.33
C GLY A 116 -7.54 17.24 3.38
N GLY A 117 -7.37 15.94 3.67
CA GLY A 117 -6.54 15.03 2.90
C GLY A 117 -7.17 14.45 1.63
N PHE A 118 -6.32 13.79 0.84
CA PHE A 118 -6.71 13.04 -0.36
C PHE A 118 -6.83 11.55 -0.02
N SER A 119 -8.07 11.07 0.13
CA SER A 119 -8.34 9.67 0.52
C SER A 119 -8.21 8.69 -0.65
N HIS A 120 -8.16 7.40 -0.32
CA HIS A 120 -8.27 6.33 -1.31
C HIS A 120 -9.58 6.40 -2.10
N ARG A 121 -10.69 6.89 -1.50
CA ARG A 121 -11.95 7.13 -2.20
C ARG A 121 -11.75 8.14 -3.34
N LYS A 122 -11.13 9.29 -3.06
CA LYS A 122 -10.84 10.31 -4.10
C LYS A 122 -9.90 9.78 -5.18
N HIS A 123 -8.94 8.92 -4.80
CA HIS A 123 -8.08 8.23 -5.77
C HIS A 123 -8.88 7.34 -6.73
N LEU A 124 -9.76 6.48 -6.18
CA LEU A 124 -10.60 5.60 -7.00
C LEU A 124 -11.61 6.38 -7.85
N ILE A 125 -12.12 7.53 -7.39
CA ILE A 125 -12.93 8.42 -8.24
C ILE A 125 -12.13 8.88 -9.45
N GLY A 126 -10.90 9.36 -9.27
CA GLY A 126 -10.06 9.78 -10.40
C GLY A 126 -9.72 8.63 -11.37
N LYS A 127 -9.58 7.39 -10.85
CA LYS A 127 -9.23 6.21 -11.65
C LYS A 127 -10.42 5.57 -12.37
N LEU A 128 -11.59 5.62 -11.75
CA LEU A 128 -12.79 4.92 -12.22
C LEU A 128 -13.87 5.88 -12.73
N GLY A 129 -13.63 7.19 -12.68
CA GLY A 129 -14.51 8.26 -13.15
C GLY A 129 -15.19 7.97 -14.48
N PRO A 130 -14.43 7.59 -15.53
CA PRO A 130 -15.01 7.28 -16.85
C PRO A 130 -16.04 6.15 -16.86
N PHE A 131 -16.02 5.27 -15.85
CA PHE A 131 -16.96 4.12 -15.77
C PHE A 131 -18.16 4.40 -14.86
N ILE A 132 -18.14 5.49 -14.07
CA ILE A 132 -19.20 5.79 -13.10
C ILE A 132 -20.60 5.89 -13.75
N PRO A 133 -20.80 6.53 -14.92
CA PRO A 133 -22.13 6.62 -15.53
C PRO A 133 -22.73 5.24 -15.80
N LYS A 134 -21.92 4.32 -16.36
CA LYS A 134 -22.36 2.95 -16.62
C LYS A 134 -22.64 2.18 -15.34
N MET A 135 -21.83 2.37 -14.29
CA MET A 135 -22.09 1.78 -12.98
C MET A 135 -23.45 2.20 -12.42
N LEU A 136 -23.81 3.49 -12.56
CA LEU A 136 -25.08 4.00 -12.06
C LEU A 136 -26.28 3.54 -12.89
N GLU A 137 -26.12 3.38 -14.21
CA GLU A 137 -27.15 2.80 -15.10
C GLU A 137 -27.44 1.32 -14.75
N GLU A 138 -26.38 0.55 -14.46
CA GLU A 138 -26.43 -0.87 -14.14
C GLU A 138 -26.79 -1.14 -12.66
N TYR A 139 -26.86 -0.11 -11.84
CA TYR A 139 -27.25 -0.18 -10.43
C TYR A 139 -28.77 -0.25 -10.26
N ASP A 140 -29.24 -1.15 -9.40
CA ASP A 140 -30.63 -1.23 -8.97
C ASP A 140 -30.83 -0.42 -7.68
N HIS A 141 -31.53 0.70 -7.78
CA HIS A 141 -31.82 1.59 -6.66
C HIS A 141 -32.70 0.96 -5.57
N THR A 142 -33.52 -0.02 -5.91
CA THR A 142 -34.43 -0.69 -4.97
C THR A 142 -33.67 -1.73 -4.15
N THR A 143 -32.88 -2.58 -4.80
CA THR A 143 -32.22 -3.71 -4.13
C THR A 143 -30.78 -3.43 -3.71
N GLY A 144 -30.14 -2.40 -4.27
CA GLY A 144 -28.72 -2.14 -4.08
C GLY A 144 -27.79 -3.06 -4.89
N LYS A 145 -28.35 -3.93 -5.73
CA LYS A 145 -27.59 -4.90 -6.55
C LYS A 145 -27.07 -4.26 -7.83
N MET A 146 -26.01 -4.83 -8.37
CA MET A 146 -25.59 -4.58 -9.75
C MET A 146 -26.24 -5.60 -10.68
N LYS A 147 -26.87 -5.12 -11.75
CA LYS A 147 -27.52 -5.96 -12.79
C LYS A 147 -26.49 -6.80 -13.55
N THR A 148 -25.30 -6.24 -13.75
CA THR A 148 -24.18 -6.87 -14.45
C THR A 148 -23.00 -7.01 -13.48
N PHE A 149 -22.25 -8.10 -13.64
CA PHE A 149 -21.03 -8.32 -12.88
C PHE A 149 -19.84 -7.87 -13.73
N ARG A 150 -19.30 -6.69 -13.41
CA ARG A 150 -18.13 -6.10 -14.09
C ARG A 150 -17.17 -5.49 -13.09
N ILE A 151 -15.92 -5.91 -13.13
CA ILE A 151 -14.86 -5.37 -12.30
C ILE A 151 -13.93 -4.58 -13.19
N ARG A 152 -13.58 -3.35 -12.79
CA ARG A 152 -12.60 -2.52 -13.48
C ARG A 152 -11.28 -2.44 -12.71
N TRP A 153 -11.29 -2.62 -11.38
CA TRP A 153 -10.10 -2.57 -10.54
C TRP A 153 -9.96 -3.84 -9.72
N LEU A 154 -8.84 -4.55 -9.85
CA LEU A 154 -8.55 -5.73 -9.05
C LEU A 154 -7.24 -5.55 -8.29
N ASP A 155 -7.30 -5.68 -6.96
CA ASP A 155 -6.13 -5.80 -6.09
C ASP A 155 -6.17 -7.19 -5.46
N ILE A 156 -5.13 -7.99 -5.72
CA ILE A 156 -5.08 -9.40 -5.30
C ILE A 156 -3.72 -9.74 -4.71
N LEU A 157 -3.75 -10.37 -3.54
CA LEU A 157 -2.58 -10.89 -2.86
C LEU A 157 -2.66 -12.43 -2.89
N TRP A 158 -1.89 -13.07 -3.76
CA TRP A 158 -1.93 -14.54 -3.93
C TRP A 158 -1.37 -15.32 -2.73
N SER A 159 -0.28 -14.81 -2.17
CA SER A 159 0.39 -15.40 -1.03
C SER A 159 1.19 -14.34 -0.28
N ASN A 160 1.80 -14.73 0.84
CA ASN A 160 2.79 -13.93 1.55
C ASN A 160 4.24 -14.31 1.16
N ILE A 161 4.46 -15.04 0.05
CA ILE A 161 5.81 -15.41 -0.38
C ILE A 161 6.61 -14.14 -0.70
N CYS A 162 7.66 -13.88 0.09
CA CYS A 162 8.51 -12.71 -0.04
C CYS A 162 9.93 -13.07 0.38
N ASN A 163 10.93 -12.54 -0.31
CA ASN A 163 12.34 -12.71 0.02
C ASN A 163 12.82 -11.83 1.19
N PHE A 164 12.01 -10.88 1.68
CA PHE A 164 12.40 -9.92 2.72
C PHE A 164 11.65 -10.07 4.03
N ALA A 165 12.23 -9.52 5.07
CA ALA A 165 11.72 -9.50 6.43
C ALA A 165 11.76 -8.05 6.94
N CYS A 166 11.05 -7.12 6.30
CA CYS A 166 11.15 -5.70 6.64
C CYS A 166 10.64 -5.41 8.06
N SER A 167 11.31 -4.50 8.79
CA SER A 167 10.89 -4.04 10.13
C SER A 167 9.55 -3.31 10.13
N THR A 168 9.12 -2.79 8.97
CA THR A 168 7.82 -2.15 8.74
C THR A 168 6.73 -3.13 8.27
N CYS A 169 7.03 -4.43 8.26
CA CYS A 169 6.17 -5.50 7.74
C CYS A 169 5.86 -6.54 8.83
N GLY A 170 5.10 -7.58 8.47
CA GLY A 170 4.64 -8.62 9.39
C GLY A 170 4.46 -9.98 8.69
N PRO A 171 4.23 -11.06 9.46
CA PRO A 171 4.32 -12.42 8.91
C PRO A 171 3.18 -12.72 7.94
N ARG A 172 2.06 -12.00 8.09
CA ARG A 172 0.93 -11.97 7.16
C ARG A 172 1.31 -11.60 5.73
N PHE A 173 2.39 -10.85 5.54
CA PHE A 173 2.82 -10.32 4.24
C PHE A 173 4.21 -10.80 3.82
N SER A 174 4.91 -11.54 4.68
CA SER A 174 6.18 -12.18 4.34
C SER A 174 6.35 -13.52 5.06
N ASN A 175 6.48 -14.60 4.29
CA ASN A 175 6.84 -15.91 4.82
C ASN A 175 8.29 -15.93 5.37
N THR A 176 9.20 -15.16 4.79
CA THR A 176 10.56 -14.96 5.35
C THR A 176 10.47 -14.34 6.75
N TRP A 177 9.56 -13.40 6.97
CA TRP A 177 9.29 -12.88 8.30
C TRP A 177 8.62 -13.90 9.22
N GLY A 178 7.72 -14.75 8.70
CA GLY A 178 7.17 -15.89 9.44
C GLY A 178 8.25 -16.82 10.00
N LYS A 179 9.31 -17.11 9.22
CA LYS A 179 10.47 -17.91 9.66
C LYS A 179 11.19 -17.31 10.86
N PHE A 180 11.19 -15.98 10.97
CA PHE A 180 11.74 -15.23 12.11
C PHE A 180 10.79 -15.21 13.31
N ALA A 181 9.48 -15.10 13.06
CA ALA A 181 8.47 -14.97 14.11
C ALA A 181 8.47 -16.15 15.10
N LYS A 182 8.79 -17.39 14.68
CA LYS A 182 8.91 -18.54 15.60
C LYS A 182 9.98 -18.34 16.68
N LYS A 183 11.10 -17.67 16.36
CA LYS A 183 12.15 -17.35 17.35
C LYS A 183 11.72 -16.23 18.30
N PHE A 184 10.90 -15.30 17.83
CA PHE A 184 10.37 -14.19 18.63
C PHE A 184 9.26 -14.62 19.61
N LEU A 185 8.40 -15.58 19.20
CA LEU A 185 7.21 -16.00 19.95
C LEU A 185 7.48 -17.01 21.08
N THR A 186 8.69 -17.57 21.15
CA THR A 186 9.07 -18.55 22.19
C THR A 186 9.63 -17.92 23.46
N GLU A 187 9.88 -16.61 23.49
CA GLU A 187 10.26 -15.88 24.71
C GLU A 187 8.98 -15.36 25.40
N PRO A 188 8.88 -15.35 26.75
CA PRO A 188 7.72 -14.82 27.45
C PRO A 188 7.41 -13.40 26.96
N VAL A 189 6.16 -13.20 26.54
CA VAL A 189 5.72 -11.98 25.86
C VAL A 189 4.93 -11.13 26.85
N LEU A 190 5.29 -9.85 27.00
CA LEU A 190 4.33 -8.82 27.40
C LEU A 190 3.24 -8.84 26.32
N ASP A 191 1.97 -9.04 26.69
CA ASP A 191 0.84 -9.17 25.77
C ASP A 191 0.84 -8.00 24.74
N TYR A 192 1.47 -8.22 23.58
CA TYR A 192 1.64 -7.22 22.52
C TYR A 192 0.37 -7.19 21.69
N ASP A 193 -0.75 -6.76 22.29
CA ASP A 193 -1.93 -6.33 21.53
C ASP A 193 -1.68 -4.92 20.97
N VAL A 194 -0.63 -4.78 20.15
CA VAL A 194 -0.41 -3.60 19.33
C VAL A 194 -1.37 -3.67 18.15
N GLY A 195 -2.59 -3.19 18.41
CA GLY A 195 -3.57 -2.91 17.39
C GLY A 195 -2.94 -2.11 16.25
N SER A 196 -2.95 -2.71 15.06
CA SER A 196 -2.50 -2.19 13.77
C SER A 196 -1.07 -2.58 13.32
N GLY A 197 -1.03 -3.41 12.28
CA GLY A 197 0.11 -3.53 11.37
C GLY A 197 1.18 -4.56 11.72
N MET A 198 1.51 -4.75 13.01
CA MET A 198 2.62 -5.63 13.43
C MET A 198 2.28 -6.54 14.61
N GLY A 199 0.98 -6.75 14.89
CA GLY A 199 0.55 -7.83 15.76
C GLY A 199 1.14 -9.14 15.24
N MET A 200 2.09 -9.70 15.98
CA MET A 200 2.70 -11.00 15.74
C MET A 200 1.72 -12.14 16.05
N HIS A 201 0.44 -11.94 15.79
CA HIS A 201 -0.57 -12.97 15.84
C HIS A 201 -0.42 -13.81 14.57
N LEU A 202 0.60 -14.66 14.56
CA LEU A 202 0.43 -15.95 13.92
C LEU A 202 -0.64 -16.65 14.75
N GLU A 203 -1.81 -16.89 14.17
CA GLU A 203 -2.69 -17.91 14.75
C GLU A 203 -1.83 -19.17 14.95
N LYS A 204 -1.84 -19.78 16.14
CA LYS A 204 -1.05 -21.00 16.43
C LYS A 204 -1.25 -22.09 15.36
N THR A 205 -2.38 -22.06 14.68
CA THR A 205 -2.81 -22.95 13.60
C THR A 205 -2.36 -22.52 12.19
N GLN A 206 -1.88 -21.29 11.99
CA GLN A 206 -1.37 -20.81 10.69
C GLN A 206 0.12 -21.15 10.52
N THR A 207 0.32 -22.46 10.37
CA THR A 207 1.33 -23.17 9.55
C THR A 207 2.81 -23.03 9.91
N ILE A 208 3.21 -23.74 10.97
CA ILE A 208 4.57 -24.34 11.04
C ILE A 208 4.75 -25.38 9.92
N GLU A 209 3.65 -25.97 9.41
CA GLU A 209 3.64 -27.06 8.43
C GLU A 209 3.93 -26.62 6.98
N ASN A 210 3.74 -25.34 6.63
CA ASN A 210 3.88 -24.83 5.24
C ASN A 210 4.87 -23.66 5.11
N ASP A 211 6.01 -23.69 5.81
CA ASP A 211 7.02 -22.62 5.73
C ASP A 211 6.45 -21.20 5.97
N TYR A 212 5.44 -21.10 6.84
CA TYR A 212 4.72 -19.86 7.18
C TYR A 212 3.97 -19.20 6.02
N VAL A 213 3.61 -19.96 4.98
CA VAL A 213 2.80 -19.46 3.87
C VAL A 213 1.32 -19.42 4.30
N ILE A 214 0.75 -18.21 4.45
CA ILE A 214 -0.55 -17.98 5.12
C ILE A 214 -1.77 -18.31 4.24
N SER A 215 -1.57 -18.93 3.07
CA SER A 215 -2.69 -19.37 2.23
C SER A 215 -2.31 -20.30 1.09
N SER A 216 -3.16 -21.27 0.83
CA SER A 216 -3.17 -22.13 -0.36
C SER A 216 -3.84 -21.49 -1.59
N MET A 217 -4.26 -20.21 -1.58
CA MET A 217 -4.92 -19.59 -2.74
C MET A 217 -4.11 -19.74 -4.04
N HIS A 218 -2.80 -19.54 -3.94
CA HIS A 218 -1.86 -19.70 -5.05
C HIS A 218 -1.79 -21.14 -5.58
N GLN A 219 -2.31 -22.14 -4.85
CA GLN A 219 -2.33 -23.55 -5.24
C GLN A 219 -3.67 -23.97 -5.85
N ASP A 220 -4.72 -23.15 -5.72
CA ASP A 220 -6.05 -23.45 -6.25
C ASP A 220 -6.22 -22.91 -7.67
N SER A 221 -6.27 -23.81 -8.65
CA SER A 221 -6.45 -23.46 -10.05
C SER A 221 -7.80 -22.79 -10.34
N ASN A 222 -8.81 -22.98 -9.51
CA ASN A 222 -10.13 -22.37 -9.71
C ASN A 222 -10.10 -20.86 -9.43
N ILE A 223 -9.34 -20.42 -8.43
CA ILE A 223 -9.23 -19.01 -8.04
C ILE A 223 -8.61 -18.17 -9.15
N ILE A 224 -7.54 -18.67 -9.77
CA ILE A 224 -6.95 -17.97 -10.91
C ILE A 224 -7.89 -17.97 -12.12
N ASN A 225 -8.67 -19.03 -12.34
CA ASN A 225 -9.68 -19.03 -13.40
C ASN A 225 -10.77 -17.96 -13.15
N GLU A 226 -11.22 -17.75 -11.90
CA GLU A 226 -12.12 -16.64 -11.54
C GLU A 226 -11.54 -15.27 -11.95
N VAL A 227 -10.24 -15.06 -11.74
CA VAL A 227 -9.55 -13.82 -12.13
C VAL A 227 -9.43 -13.69 -13.65
N LEU A 228 -9.08 -14.77 -14.36
CA LEU A 228 -8.98 -14.76 -15.82
C LEU A 228 -10.35 -14.51 -16.48
N ASN A 229 -11.45 -14.97 -15.86
CA ASN A 229 -12.81 -14.77 -16.37
C ASN A 229 -13.27 -13.31 -16.31
N VAL A 230 -12.80 -12.53 -15.33
CA VAL A 230 -13.17 -11.10 -15.20
C VAL A 230 -12.23 -10.17 -15.95
N MET A 231 -11.09 -10.68 -16.39
CA MET A 231 -10.04 -9.95 -17.11
C MET A 231 -10.52 -9.14 -18.32
N PRO A 232 -11.48 -9.60 -19.16
CA PRO A 232 -11.95 -8.82 -20.31
C PRO A 232 -12.58 -7.48 -19.94
N ASP A 233 -13.12 -7.35 -18.73
CA ASP A 233 -13.69 -6.10 -18.22
C ASP A 233 -12.69 -5.28 -17.39
N LEU A 234 -11.54 -5.84 -16.98
CA LEU A 234 -10.60 -5.13 -16.13
C LEU A 234 -9.99 -3.92 -16.83
N HIS A 235 -9.78 -2.87 -16.04
CA HIS A 235 -9.10 -1.65 -16.44
C HIS A 235 -7.72 -1.54 -15.79
N GLU A 236 -7.57 -2.01 -14.56
CA GLU A 236 -6.30 -2.05 -13.83
C GLU A 236 -6.24 -3.28 -12.91
N ILE A 237 -5.11 -4.00 -12.94
CA ILE A 237 -4.73 -4.97 -11.92
C ILE A 237 -3.58 -4.39 -11.11
N HIS A 238 -3.74 -4.38 -9.80
CA HIS A 238 -2.70 -4.07 -8.83
C HIS A 238 -2.09 -5.38 -8.30
N PHE A 239 -0.88 -5.66 -8.74
CA PHE A 239 -0.08 -6.78 -8.28
C PHE A 239 0.64 -6.41 -6.98
N ASN A 240 0.18 -7.02 -5.89
CA ASN A 240 0.66 -6.80 -4.53
C ASN A 240 0.79 -8.14 -3.78
N GLY A 241 1.21 -8.09 -2.52
CA GLY A 241 1.26 -9.24 -1.62
C GLY A 241 2.51 -10.10 -1.80
N GLY A 242 3.07 -10.53 -0.66
CA GLY A 242 4.43 -11.04 -0.64
C GLY A 242 5.37 -10.09 -1.41
N GLU A 243 6.20 -10.68 -2.26
CA GLU A 243 6.79 -9.99 -3.42
C GLU A 243 6.00 -10.42 -4.68
N PRO A 244 5.33 -9.49 -5.41
CA PRO A 244 4.51 -9.85 -6.57
C PRO A 244 5.29 -10.52 -7.70
N LEU A 245 6.58 -10.20 -7.87
CA LEU A 245 7.42 -10.84 -8.87
C LEU A 245 7.89 -12.26 -8.47
N MET A 246 7.52 -12.72 -7.28
CA MET A 246 7.69 -14.10 -6.80
C MET A 246 6.36 -14.89 -6.77
N GLN A 247 5.30 -14.39 -7.41
CA GLN A 247 4.00 -15.07 -7.50
C GLN A 247 3.84 -15.65 -8.92
N SER A 248 3.68 -16.98 -9.03
CA SER A 248 3.63 -17.64 -10.35
C SER A 248 2.34 -17.27 -11.12
N GLU A 249 1.31 -16.91 -10.38
CA GLU A 249 -0.03 -16.53 -10.83
C GLU A 249 0.02 -15.22 -11.63
N ASN A 250 0.87 -14.28 -11.20
CA ASN A 250 1.07 -13.01 -11.90
C ASN A 250 1.68 -13.23 -13.29
N TYR A 251 2.62 -14.19 -13.41
CA TYR A 251 3.20 -14.57 -14.71
C TYR A 251 2.15 -15.23 -15.62
N ARG A 252 1.29 -16.09 -15.08
CA ARG A 252 0.18 -16.69 -15.84
C ARG A 252 -0.81 -15.64 -16.33
N ILE A 253 -1.15 -14.63 -15.52
CA ILE A 253 -1.99 -13.51 -15.95
C ILE A 253 -1.31 -12.73 -17.08
N MET A 254 -0.03 -12.37 -16.92
CA MET A 254 0.70 -11.64 -17.97
C MET A 254 0.77 -12.43 -19.28
N GLN A 255 0.98 -13.74 -19.21
CA GLN A 255 1.00 -14.60 -20.40
C GLN A 255 -0.37 -14.63 -21.10
N GLU A 256 -1.46 -14.77 -20.33
CA GLU A 256 -2.83 -14.73 -20.88
C GLU A 256 -3.12 -13.38 -21.57
N LEU A 257 -2.65 -12.26 -21.00
CA LEU A 257 -2.82 -10.93 -21.60
C LEU A 257 -2.11 -10.82 -22.95
N ILE A 258 -0.91 -11.38 -23.05
CA ILE A 258 -0.14 -11.43 -24.29
C ILE A 258 -0.85 -12.30 -25.32
N ASP A 259 -1.27 -13.51 -24.92
CA ASP A 259 -1.89 -14.48 -25.83
C ASP A 259 -3.24 -13.99 -26.37
N LYS A 260 -4.05 -13.36 -25.51
CA LYS A 260 -5.35 -12.76 -25.89
C LYS A 260 -5.24 -11.36 -26.47
N LYS A 261 -4.04 -10.79 -26.56
CA LYS A 261 -3.77 -9.43 -27.05
C LYS A 261 -4.55 -8.34 -26.30
N TYR A 262 -4.71 -8.51 -24.98
CA TYR A 262 -5.36 -7.53 -24.11
C TYR A 262 -4.40 -6.38 -23.77
N HIS A 263 -4.09 -5.54 -24.76
CA HIS A 263 -3.08 -4.47 -24.64
C HIS A 263 -3.60 -3.19 -23.97
N LYS A 264 -4.82 -3.19 -23.42
CA LYS A 264 -5.43 -2.01 -22.75
C LYS A 264 -5.50 -2.15 -21.23
N LEU A 265 -5.16 -3.32 -20.67
CA LEU A 265 -5.18 -3.54 -19.24
C LEU A 265 -3.94 -2.93 -18.59
N ARG A 266 -4.13 -2.06 -17.60
CA ARG A 266 -3.00 -1.51 -16.83
C ARG A 266 -2.55 -2.47 -15.73
N LEU A 267 -1.25 -2.63 -15.63
CA LEU A 267 -0.58 -3.49 -14.67
C LEU A 267 0.23 -2.62 -13.73
N TRP A 268 -0.19 -2.55 -12.46
CA TRP A 268 0.52 -1.82 -11.43
C TRP A 268 1.21 -2.78 -10.48
N PHE A 269 2.54 -2.75 -10.43
CA PHE A 269 3.36 -3.58 -9.56
C PHE A 269 3.84 -2.79 -8.34
N HIS A 270 3.53 -3.27 -7.14
CA HIS A 270 4.17 -2.84 -5.89
C HIS A 270 5.24 -3.85 -5.49
N THR A 271 6.48 -3.61 -5.93
CA THR A 271 7.60 -4.55 -5.77
C THR A 271 8.65 -4.00 -4.83
N ASN A 272 9.38 -4.90 -4.17
CA ASN A 272 10.56 -4.58 -3.40
C ASN A 272 11.80 -4.30 -4.27
N GLY A 273 11.68 -4.49 -5.59
CA GLY A 273 12.67 -4.07 -6.58
C GLY A 273 13.92 -4.92 -6.64
N THR A 274 13.85 -6.22 -6.35
CA THR A 274 15.06 -7.08 -6.40
C THR A 274 14.93 -8.33 -7.25
N ILE A 275 13.76 -8.56 -7.85
CA ILE A 275 13.47 -9.76 -8.64
C ILE A 275 13.37 -9.40 -10.12
N LEU A 276 14.30 -9.93 -10.91
CA LEU A 276 14.26 -9.83 -12.39
C LEU A 276 14.02 -11.19 -13.06
N ASN A 277 14.28 -12.28 -12.34
CA ASN A 277 14.06 -13.65 -12.78
C ASN A 277 13.44 -14.44 -11.64
N TYR A 278 12.36 -15.15 -11.95
CA TYR A 278 11.70 -16.06 -11.02
C TYR A 278 11.32 -17.35 -11.73
N LYS A 279 11.82 -18.50 -11.24
CA LYS A 279 11.56 -19.84 -11.80
C LYS A 279 11.81 -19.91 -13.32
N GLY A 280 12.88 -19.28 -13.80
CA GLY A 280 13.25 -19.25 -15.22
C GLY A 280 12.52 -18.17 -16.03
N GLN A 281 11.52 -17.49 -15.45
CA GLN A 281 10.81 -16.40 -16.12
C GLN A 281 11.50 -15.07 -15.88
N LYS A 282 11.90 -14.41 -16.97
CA LYS A 282 12.51 -13.08 -16.95
C LYS A 282 11.41 -12.03 -17.11
N VAL A 283 11.11 -11.29 -16.04
CA VAL A 283 9.99 -10.34 -16.02
C VAL A 283 10.11 -9.27 -17.11
N LEU A 284 11.33 -8.79 -17.37
CA LEU A 284 11.58 -7.75 -18.38
C LEU A 284 11.30 -8.24 -19.80
N ASP A 285 11.51 -9.52 -20.10
CA ASP A 285 11.23 -10.11 -21.41
C ASP A 285 9.71 -10.25 -21.63
N ILE A 286 8.96 -10.45 -20.56
CA ILE A 286 7.49 -10.51 -20.58
C ILE A 286 6.92 -9.11 -20.73
N TRP A 287 7.39 -8.16 -19.92
CA TRP A 287 6.98 -6.76 -19.99
C TRP A 287 7.27 -6.11 -21.35
N ALA A 288 8.36 -6.49 -22.02
CA ALA A 288 8.71 -6.00 -23.36
C ALA A 288 7.70 -6.41 -24.46
N LYS A 289 6.82 -7.38 -24.20
CA LYS A 289 5.76 -7.82 -25.13
C LYS A 289 4.47 -6.99 -25.00
N MET A 290 4.43 -6.04 -24.08
CA MET A 290 3.28 -5.19 -23.80
C MET A 290 3.64 -3.71 -24.03
N PRO A 291 2.65 -2.84 -24.35
CA PRO A 291 2.90 -1.41 -24.44
C PRO A 291 3.43 -0.84 -23.11
N PRO A 292 4.54 -0.08 -23.09
CA PRO A 292 5.14 0.45 -21.86
C PRO A 292 4.19 1.24 -20.98
N GLU A 293 3.25 1.97 -21.58
CA GLU A 293 2.23 2.78 -20.91
C GLU A 293 1.23 1.96 -20.08
N CYS A 294 1.12 0.65 -20.33
CA CYS A 294 0.32 -0.25 -19.52
C CYS A 294 1.01 -0.65 -18.22
N ILE A 295 2.33 -0.46 -18.11
CA ILE A 295 3.11 -0.96 -16.98
C ILE A 295 3.48 0.20 -16.07
N LYS A 296 3.07 0.07 -14.81
CA LYS A 296 3.44 0.98 -13.73
C LYS A 296 4.15 0.21 -12.63
N ILE A 297 5.29 0.74 -12.18
CA ILE A 297 6.07 0.21 -11.09
C ILE A 297 6.05 1.23 -9.95
N THR A 298 5.71 0.74 -8.77
CA THR A 298 6.03 1.41 -7.52
C THR A 298 7.03 0.55 -6.78
N ASN A 299 8.28 1.00 -6.80
CA ASN A 299 9.41 0.30 -6.22
C ASN A 299 9.62 0.76 -4.78
N SER A 300 9.44 -0.14 -3.82
CA SER A 300 9.60 0.17 -2.41
C SER A 300 11.08 0.30 -2.03
N CYS A 301 11.44 1.42 -1.42
CA CYS A 301 12.79 1.69 -0.92
C CYS A 301 12.69 2.64 0.29
N ASP A 302 13.16 2.18 1.45
CA ASP A 302 12.94 2.85 2.74
C ASP A 302 14.22 3.49 3.31
N GLY A 303 15.30 3.53 2.51
CA GLY A 303 16.60 4.09 2.88
C GLY A 303 17.72 3.61 1.94
N MET A 304 18.95 4.08 2.17
CA MET A 304 20.15 3.64 1.46
C MET A 304 21.13 2.92 2.39
N GLY A 305 22.08 2.18 1.82
CA GLY A 305 23.18 1.54 2.56
C GLY A 305 22.71 0.72 3.76
N ALA A 306 23.46 0.78 4.86
CA ALA A 306 23.18 0.03 6.08
C ALA A 306 21.78 0.33 6.66
N LYS A 307 21.31 1.58 6.62
CA LYS A 307 19.96 1.96 7.09
C LYS A 307 18.88 1.24 6.27
N GLY A 308 19.00 1.25 4.94
CA GLY A 308 18.07 0.54 4.05
C GLY A 308 18.07 -0.98 4.28
N GLU A 309 19.25 -1.58 4.42
CA GLU A 309 19.40 -3.02 4.69
C GLU A 309 18.86 -3.44 6.06
N TYR A 310 19.00 -2.59 7.08
CA TYR A 310 18.42 -2.83 8.40
C TYR A 310 16.88 -2.78 8.37
N ILE A 311 16.32 -1.74 7.74
CA ILE A 311 14.86 -1.55 7.67
C ILE A 311 14.23 -2.66 6.84
N ARG A 312 14.83 -3.03 5.70
CA ARG A 312 14.33 -4.05 4.78
C ARG A 312 15.23 -5.28 4.82
N TYR A 313 15.23 -6.03 5.91
CA TYR A 313 16.13 -7.17 6.06
C TYR A 313 16.06 -8.16 4.88
N GLY A 314 17.23 -8.45 4.29
CA GLY A 314 17.39 -9.22 3.06
C GLY A 314 17.55 -8.36 1.79
N TRP A 315 17.20 -7.07 1.86
CA TRP A 315 17.46 -6.09 0.80
C TRP A 315 18.95 -5.82 0.66
N LYS A 316 19.37 -5.51 -0.57
CA LYS A 316 20.74 -5.13 -0.90
C LYS A 316 20.69 -4.00 -1.91
N GLU A 317 21.41 -2.92 -1.63
CA GLU A 317 21.42 -1.72 -2.47
C GLU A 317 21.76 -2.04 -3.94
N SER A 318 22.78 -2.87 -4.15
CA SER A 318 23.23 -3.25 -5.50
C SER A 318 22.16 -3.98 -6.32
N LYS A 319 21.36 -4.85 -5.69
CA LYS A 319 20.27 -5.57 -6.38
C LYS A 319 19.13 -4.61 -6.74
N TRP A 320 18.83 -3.68 -5.84
CA TRP A 320 17.79 -2.70 -6.05
C TRP A 320 18.16 -1.70 -7.14
N LEU A 321 19.39 -1.18 -7.12
CA LEU A 321 19.92 -0.31 -8.18
C LEU A 321 19.90 -1.03 -9.53
N ARG A 322 20.34 -2.30 -9.59
CA ARG A 322 20.25 -3.09 -10.82
C ARG A 322 18.82 -3.16 -11.36
N PHE A 323 17.83 -3.45 -10.50
CA PHE A 323 16.43 -3.48 -10.92
C PHE A 323 15.97 -2.12 -11.44
N ALA A 324 16.19 -1.06 -10.67
CA ALA A 324 15.79 0.30 -11.02
C ALA A 324 16.40 0.76 -12.36
N THR A 325 17.71 0.57 -12.54
CA THR A 325 18.42 0.88 -13.78
C THR A 325 17.84 0.12 -14.97
N GLU A 326 17.53 -1.16 -14.83
CA GLU A 326 16.93 -1.93 -15.93
C GLU A 326 15.51 -1.48 -16.25
N VAL A 327 14.70 -1.20 -15.24
CA VAL A 327 13.31 -0.73 -15.42
C VAL A 327 13.26 0.65 -16.08
N ASN A 328 14.11 1.59 -15.67
CA ASN A 328 14.11 2.96 -16.17
C ASN A 328 14.53 3.10 -17.65
N LYS A 329 15.25 2.12 -18.18
CA LYS A 329 15.62 2.06 -19.61
C LYS A 329 14.42 1.79 -20.53
N ARG A 330 13.27 1.37 -19.99
CA ARG A 330 12.16 0.77 -20.77
C ARG A 330 10.92 1.65 -20.89
N GLY A 331 10.96 2.88 -20.38
CA GLY A 331 9.88 3.85 -20.55
C GLY A 331 8.60 3.55 -19.75
N TYR A 332 8.67 2.65 -18.77
CA TYR A 332 7.54 2.35 -17.89
C TYR A 332 7.29 3.50 -16.91
N GLY A 333 6.05 3.62 -16.43
CA GLY A 333 5.76 4.54 -15.33
C GLY A 333 6.46 4.09 -14.06
N TYR A 334 7.36 4.89 -13.50
CA TYR A 334 8.15 4.52 -12.34
C TYR A 334 7.91 5.47 -11.16
N SER A 335 7.93 4.91 -9.95
CA SER A 335 7.76 5.66 -8.72
C SER A 335 8.46 4.93 -7.58
N ILE A 336 8.89 5.69 -6.57
CA ILE A 336 9.45 5.13 -5.34
C ILE A 336 8.40 5.27 -4.23
N CYS A 337 8.20 4.20 -3.46
CA CYS A 337 7.43 4.25 -2.22
C CYS A 337 8.37 4.17 -1.03
N TYR A 338 8.30 5.19 -0.16
CA TYR A 338 9.09 5.33 1.05
C TYR A 338 8.19 5.20 2.28
N THR A 339 8.33 4.11 3.03
CA THR A 339 7.58 3.87 4.27
C THR A 339 8.30 4.51 5.45
N VAL A 340 7.74 5.63 5.91
CA VAL A 340 8.24 6.48 7.00
C VAL A 340 7.94 5.83 8.35
N SER A 341 8.99 5.65 9.13
CA SER A 341 8.99 5.18 10.52
C SER A 341 9.99 6.02 11.34
N LEU A 342 10.18 5.72 12.62
CA LEU A 342 11.23 6.36 13.41
C LEU A 342 12.64 6.10 12.85
N PHE A 343 12.85 5.02 12.07
CA PHE A 343 14.16 4.67 11.54
C PHE A 343 14.68 5.61 10.46
N ASN A 344 13.76 6.26 9.74
CA ASN A 344 14.09 6.86 8.45
C ASN A 344 13.43 8.23 8.22
N ALA A 345 12.74 8.77 9.23
CA ALA A 345 12.24 10.14 9.18
C ALA A 345 13.40 11.16 9.09
N ASP A 346 14.49 10.97 9.85
CA ASP A 346 15.70 11.80 9.75
C ASP A 346 16.45 11.61 8.42
N HIS A 347 16.28 10.45 7.79
CA HIS A 347 17.07 10.01 6.66
C HIS A 347 16.52 10.53 5.32
N TRP A 348 15.29 11.04 5.31
CA TRP A 348 14.60 11.50 4.10
C TRP A 348 15.42 12.47 3.22
N PRO A 349 16.06 13.54 3.76
CA PRO A 349 16.88 14.44 2.94
C PRO A 349 18.04 13.73 2.23
N ASP A 350 18.75 12.87 2.98
CA ASP A 350 19.90 12.13 2.44
C ASP A 350 19.43 11.12 1.39
N PHE A 351 18.34 10.40 1.68
CA PHE A 351 17.71 9.47 0.75
C PHE A 351 17.36 10.13 -0.58
N ILE A 352 16.71 11.31 -0.54
CA ILE A 352 16.37 12.03 -1.77
C ILE A 352 17.63 12.42 -2.55
N ASN A 353 18.65 12.97 -1.87
CA ASN A 353 19.92 13.30 -2.53
C ASN A 353 20.56 12.06 -3.18
N TRP A 354 20.56 10.91 -2.51
CA TRP A 354 21.08 9.66 -3.08
C TRP A 354 20.28 9.20 -4.29
N VAL A 355 18.94 9.27 -4.26
CA VAL A 355 18.11 8.89 -5.40
C VAL A 355 18.45 9.72 -6.64
N TYR A 356 18.63 11.04 -6.48
CA TYR A 356 19.03 11.94 -7.56
C TYR A 356 20.47 11.67 -8.03
N ASN A 357 21.42 11.50 -7.09
CA ASN A 357 22.82 11.24 -7.43
C ASN A 357 23.04 9.91 -8.17
N LYS A 358 22.12 8.95 -8.00
CA LYS A 358 22.13 7.67 -8.71
C LYS A 358 21.36 7.70 -10.02
N GLU A 359 20.77 8.84 -10.39
CA GLU A 359 19.97 9.03 -11.61
C GLU A 359 18.84 7.99 -11.75
N ILE A 360 18.27 7.57 -10.61
CA ILE A 360 17.20 6.57 -10.57
C ILE A 360 15.85 7.16 -10.98
N LEU A 361 15.67 8.46 -10.84
CA LEU A 361 14.43 9.12 -11.25
C LEU A 361 14.74 10.06 -12.40
N LYS A 362 13.96 9.95 -13.47
CA LYS A 362 13.81 11.04 -14.43
C LYS A 362 12.93 12.11 -13.78
N HIS A 363 13.00 13.35 -14.27
CA HIS A 363 12.34 14.53 -13.70
C HIS A 363 10.79 14.46 -13.52
N GLN A 364 10.18 13.30 -13.78
CA GLN A 364 8.74 13.07 -13.78
C GLN A 364 8.33 11.90 -12.88
N ASP A 365 9.28 11.18 -12.30
CA ASP A 365 8.99 10.01 -11.48
C ASP A 365 8.58 10.43 -10.05
N ALA A 366 7.48 9.86 -9.57
CA ALA A 366 6.84 10.30 -8.33
C ALA A 366 7.40 9.59 -7.10
N PHE A 367 7.56 10.32 -6.01
CA PHE A 367 7.67 9.75 -4.67
C PHE A 367 6.28 9.58 -4.05
N SER A 368 6.08 8.48 -3.35
CA SER A 368 4.95 8.29 -2.45
C SER A 368 5.47 7.98 -1.05
N THR A 369 4.81 8.54 -0.04
CA THR A 369 5.13 8.25 1.36
C THR A 369 3.99 7.47 2.00
N ASN A 370 4.35 6.42 2.71
CA ASN A 370 3.47 5.70 3.62
C ASN A 370 3.96 5.96 5.05
N PHE A 371 3.05 6.00 6.02
CA PHE A 371 3.41 6.26 7.41
C PHE A 371 3.10 5.04 8.25
N VAL A 372 4.08 4.64 9.05
CA VAL A 372 3.90 3.58 10.03
C VAL A 372 3.11 4.11 11.22
N LEU A 373 1.88 3.63 11.36
CA LEU A 373 0.94 4.03 12.41
C LEU A 373 0.78 2.90 13.44
N ASN A 374 0.54 3.30 14.70
CA ASN A 374 0.21 2.45 15.86
C ASN A 374 1.05 1.15 15.96
N ASN A 375 2.37 1.32 15.99
CA ASN A 375 3.29 0.25 16.35
C ASN A 375 4.52 0.80 17.09
N GLN A 376 5.39 -0.10 17.53
CA GLN A 376 6.59 0.20 18.30
C GLN A 376 7.72 0.91 17.52
N ILE A 377 7.57 1.13 16.21
CA ILE A 377 8.52 1.90 15.39
C ILE A 377 7.90 3.17 14.80
N ASN A 378 6.77 3.61 15.36
CA ASN A 378 6.08 4.84 14.95
C ASN A 378 6.93 6.08 15.26
N GLY A 379 7.08 7.02 14.31
CA GLY A 379 7.84 8.26 14.54
C GLY A 379 7.30 9.15 15.68
N GLN A 380 6.03 8.99 16.07
CA GLN A 380 5.40 9.81 17.10
C GLN A 380 5.88 9.50 18.53
N ILE A 381 6.52 8.34 18.76
CA ILE A 381 7.00 7.94 20.11
C ILE A 381 8.32 8.60 20.50
N LEU A 382 9.01 9.23 19.55
CA LEU A 382 10.30 9.90 19.74
C LEU A 382 10.24 10.91 20.90
N ASP A 383 11.38 11.16 21.55
CA ASP A 383 11.50 12.24 22.54
C ASP A 383 11.53 13.62 21.88
N THR A 384 11.24 14.65 22.66
CA THR A 384 11.12 16.04 22.18
C THR A 384 12.37 16.51 21.44
N GLU A 385 13.55 16.18 21.95
CA GLU A 385 14.80 16.65 21.36
C GLU A 385 15.06 15.95 20.02
N THR A 386 14.81 14.65 19.94
CA THR A 386 14.94 13.92 18.67
C THR A 386 13.92 14.41 17.63
N LYS A 387 12.69 14.73 18.04
CA LYS A 387 11.69 15.35 17.15
C LYS A 387 12.15 16.71 16.63
N LYS A 388 12.77 17.51 17.49
CA LYS A 388 13.33 18.82 17.14
C LYS A 388 14.47 18.69 16.12
N GLU A 389 15.44 17.82 16.37
CA GLU A 389 16.57 17.57 15.45
C GLU A 389 16.10 17.12 14.05
N ILE A 390 15.12 16.20 14.00
CA ILE A 390 14.51 15.78 12.73
C ILE A 390 13.82 16.97 12.06
N SER A 391 13.04 17.75 12.82
CA SER A 391 12.31 18.90 12.28
C SER A 391 13.22 19.96 11.69
N ASP A 392 14.31 20.29 12.39
CA ASP A 392 15.31 21.25 11.94
C ASP A 392 15.97 20.76 10.63
N LYS A 393 16.37 19.49 10.57
CA LYS A 393 16.95 18.89 9.35
C LYS A 393 15.98 18.90 8.16
N LEU A 394 14.71 18.58 8.39
CA LEU A 394 13.68 18.63 7.35
C LEU A 394 13.38 20.06 6.89
N GLU A 395 13.45 21.05 7.79
CA GLU A 395 13.28 22.46 7.45
C GLU A 395 14.44 22.95 6.56
N THR A 396 15.68 22.66 6.95
CA THR A 396 16.86 22.95 6.12
C THR A 396 16.73 22.32 4.75
N PHE A 397 16.28 21.07 4.67
CA PHE A 397 16.08 20.39 3.39
C PHE A 397 15.01 21.08 2.53
N LYS A 398 13.84 21.44 3.09
CA LYS A 398 12.79 22.17 2.34
C LYS A 398 13.33 23.47 1.75
N ASN A 399 14.10 24.23 2.52
CA ASN A 399 14.69 25.48 2.03
C ASN A 399 15.66 25.21 0.88
N SER A 400 16.49 24.16 0.96
CA SER A 400 17.39 23.78 -0.12
C SER A 400 16.66 23.39 -1.43
N LEU A 401 15.42 22.89 -1.35
CA LEU A 401 14.62 22.54 -2.55
C LEU A 401 14.18 23.77 -3.37
N LEU A 402 14.21 24.97 -2.78
CA LEU A 402 13.92 26.22 -3.48
C LEU A 402 15.06 26.61 -4.42
N GLU A 403 16.29 26.26 -4.05
CA GLU A 403 17.52 26.58 -4.79
C GLU A 403 17.86 25.51 -5.84
N LYS A 404 17.30 24.30 -5.72
CA LYS A 404 17.50 23.22 -6.69
C LYS A 404 16.74 23.46 -8.00
N GLU A 405 17.38 23.11 -9.11
CA GLU A 405 16.77 23.02 -10.43
C GLU A 405 15.81 21.83 -10.49
N LEU A 406 14.55 22.10 -10.16
CA LEU A 406 13.45 21.14 -10.15
C LEU A 406 12.26 21.73 -10.91
N SER A 407 11.48 20.90 -11.58
CA SER A 407 10.18 21.33 -12.08
C SER A 407 9.25 21.73 -10.93
N ASN A 408 8.27 22.59 -11.20
CA ASN A 408 7.28 23.00 -10.21
C ASN A 408 6.54 21.81 -9.57
N LYS A 409 6.28 20.76 -10.37
CA LYS A 409 5.60 19.54 -9.92
C LYS A 409 6.47 18.73 -8.96
N GLU A 410 7.74 18.53 -9.29
CA GLU A 410 8.70 17.82 -8.42
C GLU A 410 8.94 18.56 -7.12
N ARG A 411 9.21 19.87 -7.21
CA ARG A 411 9.42 20.72 -6.02
C ARG A 411 8.22 20.63 -5.08
N PHE A 412 7.01 20.76 -5.62
CA PHE A 412 5.78 20.63 -4.84
C PHE A 412 5.67 19.26 -4.17
N ALA A 413 5.94 18.17 -4.91
CA ALA A 413 5.87 16.81 -4.37
C ALA A 413 6.86 16.59 -3.23
N LEU A 414 8.12 17.03 -3.39
CA LEU A 414 9.16 16.89 -2.36
C LEU A 414 8.88 17.76 -1.14
N VAL A 415 8.46 19.01 -1.32
CA VAL A 415 8.08 19.90 -0.20
C VAL A 415 6.88 19.33 0.54
N SER A 416 5.87 18.83 -0.18
CA SER A 416 4.68 18.21 0.41
C SER A 416 5.01 16.94 1.20
N ALA A 417 5.83 16.05 0.64
CA ALA A 417 6.29 14.84 1.32
C ALA A 417 7.11 15.19 2.57
N THR A 418 8.06 16.11 2.46
CA THR A 418 8.90 16.57 3.59
C THR A 418 8.06 17.17 4.71
N SER A 419 7.09 18.02 4.36
CA SER A 419 6.17 18.63 5.32
C SER A 419 5.27 17.59 5.99
N SER A 420 4.86 16.55 5.26
CA SER A 420 4.06 15.45 5.80
C SER A 420 4.86 14.60 6.80
N ILE A 421 6.15 14.35 6.53
CA ILE A 421 7.06 13.65 7.45
C ILE A 421 7.26 14.48 8.72
N GLN A 422 7.57 15.77 8.57
CA GLN A 422 7.73 16.70 9.70
C GLN A 422 6.47 16.74 10.56
N LYS A 423 5.29 16.88 9.93
CA LYS A 423 3.99 16.84 10.63
C LYS A 423 3.75 15.51 11.34
N PHE A 424 4.05 14.38 10.69
CA PHE A 424 3.87 13.05 11.26
C PHE A 424 4.67 12.89 12.57
N VAL A 425 5.96 13.23 12.56
CA VAL A 425 6.85 13.12 13.73
C VAL A 425 6.43 14.06 14.86
N ASN A 426 5.99 15.27 14.54
CA ASN A 426 5.59 16.28 15.53
C ASN A 426 4.16 16.14 16.03
N THR A 427 3.35 15.26 15.41
CA THR A 427 2.01 14.97 15.94
C THR A 427 2.16 14.18 17.23
N ASP A 428 1.41 14.57 18.27
CA ASP A 428 1.40 13.85 19.53
C ASP A 428 0.91 12.42 19.33
N TYR A 429 1.56 11.52 20.06
CA TYR A 429 1.14 10.14 20.13
C TYR A 429 -0.22 10.07 20.82
N ASN A 430 -1.26 9.64 20.09
CA ASN A 430 -2.63 9.63 20.58
C ASN A 430 -3.34 8.31 20.24
N TYR A 431 -2.75 7.20 20.67
CA TYR A 431 -3.35 5.87 20.52
C TYR A 431 -4.01 5.43 21.83
N PRO A 432 -5.33 5.19 21.82
CA PRO A 432 -6.08 4.88 23.04
C PRO A 432 -5.73 3.53 23.65
N GLU A 433 -5.18 2.59 22.87
CA GLU A 433 -4.90 1.24 23.33
C GLU A 433 -3.61 1.11 24.16
N ILE A 434 -2.60 1.96 23.92
CA ILE A 434 -1.25 1.83 24.51
C ILE A 434 -0.73 3.22 24.86
N SER A 435 -0.30 3.44 26.10
CA SER A 435 0.30 4.71 26.52
C SER A 435 1.66 4.97 25.84
N LEU A 436 2.05 6.23 25.71
CA LEU A 436 3.37 6.60 25.16
C LEU A 436 4.53 5.91 25.91
N ARG A 437 4.43 5.82 27.24
CA ARG A 437 5.42 5.13 28.08
C ARG A 437 5.53 3.65 27.67
N LYS A 438 4.40 2.95 27.55
CA LYS A 438 4.36 1.54 27.15
C LYS A 438 4.86 1.34 25.71
N ALA A 439 4.54 2.24 24.79
CA ALA A 439 5.05 2.20 23.42
C ALA A 439 6.58 2.30 23.35
N ARG A 440 7.20 3.09 24.23
CA ARG A 440 8.66 3.21 24.35
C ARG A 440 9.33 1.96 24.94
N ILE A 441 8.69 1.31 25.92
CA ILE A 441 9.12 -0.02 26.41
C ILE A 441 9.12 -1.01 25.26
N TYR A 442 8.01 -1.06 24.52
CA TYR A 442 7.84 -1.98 23.39
C TYR A 442 8.85 -1.74 22.27
N PHE A 443 9.25 -0.49 22.04
CA PHE A 443 10.33 -0.17 21.11
C PHE A 443 11.65 -0.81 21.54
N TYR A 444 12.07 -0.62 22.80
CA TYR A 444 13.33 -1.17 23.30
C TYR A 444 13.37 -2.70 23.22
N ASP A 445 12.31 -3.36 23.69
CA ASP A 445 12.16 -4.82 23.59
C ASP A 445 12.23 -5.30 22.14
N TYR A 446 11.53 -4.61 21.25
CA TYR A 446 11.47 -5.00 19.86
C TYR A 446 12.84 -4.89 19.20
N ILE A 447 13.56 -3.77 19.36
CA ILE A 447 14.87 -3.56 18.73
C ILE A 447 15.91 -4.55 19.24
N THR A 448 15.98 -4.76 20.55
CA THR A 448 16.97 -5.69 21.14
C THR A 448 16.77 -7.13 20.64
N ARG A 449 15.51 -7.58 20.57
CA ARG A 449 15.16 -8.90 20.01
C ARG A 449 15.40 -8.95 18.50
N LEU A 450 15.09 -7.88 17.77
CA LEU A 450 15.29 -7.76 16.33
C LEU A 450 16.76 -7.94 15.96
N ASP A 451 17.64 -7.22 16.66
CA ASP A 451 19.09 -7.26 16.47
C ASP A 451 19.67 -8.63 16.77
N LYS A 452 19.34 -9.19 17.94
CA LYS A 452 19.75 -10.55 18.33
C LYS A 452 19.35 -11.58 17.28
N MET A 453 18.12 -11.48 16.76
CA MET A 453 17.59 -12.44 15.82
C MET A 453 18.22 -12.32 14.42
N ARG A 454 18.44 -11.09 13.96
CA ARG A 454 18.92 -10.80 12.60
C ARG A 454 20.44 -10.74 12.50
N GLY A 455 21.14 -10.66 13.64
CA GLY A 455 22.56 -10.36 13.70
C GLY A 455 22.86 -8.91 13.26
N THR A 456 21.94 -7.98 13.54
CA THR A 456 22.08 -6.56 13.21
C THR A 456 22.45 -5.75 14.45
N ASN A 457 22.80 -4.47 14.25
CA ASN A 457 23.12 -3.55 15.33
C ASN A 457 22.47 -2.18 15.09
N PHE A 458 21.43 -1.90 15.87
CA PHE A 458 20.67 -0.66 15.80
C PHE A 458 21.51 0.56 16.15
N LEU A 459 22.33 0.48 17.21
CA LEU A 459 23.15 1.61 17.64
C LEU A 459 24.22 1.94 16.60
N GLU A 460 24.81 0.93 15.96
CA GLU A 460 25.75 1.17 14.85
C GLU A 460 25.04 1.79 13.63
N THR A 461 23.83 1.34 13.32
CA THR A 461 23.11 1.76 12.11
C THR A 461 22.44 3.14 12.24
N PHE A 462 21.96 3.49 13.44
CA PHE A 462 21.19 4.71 13.71
C PHE A 462 21.81 5.53 14.85
N PRO A 463 22.98 6.16 14.64
CA PRO A 463 23.64 6.98 15.66
C PRO A 463 22.77 8.13 16.16
N ASN A 464 21.95 8.70 15.28
CA ASN A 464 21.01 9.77 15.61
C ASN A 464 19.86 9.34 16.54
N LEU A 465 19.70 8.05 16.82
CA LEU A 465 18.68 7.51 17.71
C LEU A 465 19.24 6.96 19.03
N HIS A 466 20.53 7.15 19.31
CA HIS A 466 21.16 6.68 20.56
C HIS A 466 20.48 7.24 21.81
N ARG A 467 20.29 8.56 21.86
CA ARG A 467 19.62 9.22 23.00
C ARG A 467 18.24 8.62 23.24
N PHE A 468 17.44 8.52 22.18
CA PHE A 468 16.10 7.94 22.25
C PHE A 468 16.13 6.47 22.73
N TYR A 469 17.06 5.66 22.21
CA TYR A 469 17.24 4.28 22.64
C TYR A 469 17.50 4.16 24.14
N TYR A 470 18.41 4.97 24.70
CA TYR A 470 18.71 4.94 26.13
C TYR A 470 17.56 5.46 27.01
N ILE A 471 16.79 6.45 26.54
CA ILE A 471 15.54 6.87 27.20
C ILE A 471 14.57 5.68 27.28
N CYS A 472 14.37 4.95 26.18
CA CYS A 472 13.48 3.79 26.18
C CYS A 472 14.00 2.65 27.07
N LYS A 473 15.32 2.42 27.08
CA LYS A 473 15.98 1.45 27.98
C LYS A 473 15.74 1.79 29.45
N GLU A 474 15.93 3.04 29.84
CA GLU A 474 15.73 3.47 31.24
C GLU A 474 14.27 3.29 31.68
N ILE A 475 13.32 3.64 30.81
CA ILE A 475 11.89 3.43 31.05
C ILE A 475 11.60 1.93 31.23
N HIS A 476 12.14 1.08 30.36
CA HIS A 476 12.00 -0.37 30.43
C HIS A 476 12.58 -0.94 31.73
N ASP A 477 13.83 -0.58 32.07
CA ASP A 477 14.52 -1.12 33.25
C ASP A 477 13.84 -0.71 34.56
N THR A 478 13.28 0.50 34.62
CA THR A 478 12.48 0.97 35.77
C THR A 478 11.20 0.15 35.94
N GLU A 479 10.52 -0.20 34.84
CA GLU A 479 9.29 -1.00 34.87
C GLU A 479 9.58 -2.44 35.30
N MET A 480 10.62 -3.05 34.74
CA MET A 480 11.00 -4.44 35.02
C MET A 480 11.66 -4.63 36.38
N GLY A 481 12.30 -3.60 36.93
CA GLY A 481 12.86 -3.64 38.30
C GLY A 481 11.85 -3.35 39.42
N SER A 482 10.60 -3.04 39.08
CA SER A 482 9.50 -2.82 40.02
C SER A 482 8.64 -4.07 40.25
N HIS A 483 9.03 -5.19 39.65
CA HIS A 483 8.45 -6.53 39.80
C HIS A 483 9.47 -7.48 40.41
#